data_AF-A0A1T2L0S8-F1
#
_entry.id   AF-A0A1T2L0S8-F1
#
_cell.length_a   1.000
_cell.length_b   1.000
_cell.length_c   1.000
_cell.angle_alpha   90.00
_cell.angle_beta   90.00
_cell.angle_gamma   90.00
#
_symmetry.space_group_name_H-M   'P 1'
#
loop_
_entity.id
_entity.type
_entity.pdbx_description
1 polymer ?
#
loop_
_entity_poly.entity_id
_entity_poly.type
_entity_poly.pdbx_seq_one_letter_code
_entity_poly.pdbx_strand_id
1 'polypeptide(L)'
;MEWITSSIRNKLLAITGAGTTLVLAAALFGIFLGWQAISSFEKLIDDDLVYERHILEVELLFDSQIQEWQMLLLANQDKNERQGHLNKLKEIEQTVLREATMLKEHAKSAEVEDLIVRFIAGHHQLDSHYQAVLKRLQSGNINVAELNKQFEKETHQLHELLAGTSKLIINQVNSKTAEVKASSANGIIVSLGAMGIASLIAFIVFLTFLQRIIITPATALVKSLDSYAQGDFSASTSVSSNDEVGKIAASAQKIRDQLGSTINDLAATSQEIAATGTQLAQATNTSSSAIHRQQRETEQVATAMNEMAATVQEVARNAELAALATEEANGQSATGKRVVSQTIDNIERLASKVESSAEVIQKLEGDTENIVVVTDVIKGIAEQTNLLALNAASGSSTQLPQ
;
A
#
# COMPACT_ATOMS: atom_id res chain seq x y z
N MET A 1 -8.86 22.70 -11.10
CA MET A 1 -9.52 21.48 -10.58
C MET A 1 -8.51 20.47 -10.04
N GLU A 2 -7.41 20.19 -10.75
CA GLU A 2 -6.43 19.14 -10.33
C GLU A 2 -5.81 19.36 -8.94
N TRP A 3 -5.51 20.60 -8.56
CA TRP A 3 -4.98 20.94 -7.23
C TRP A 3 -5.93 20.54 -6.09
N ILE A 4 -7.25 20.60 -6.30
CA ILE A 4 -8.23 20.21 -5.27
C ILE A 4 -8.23 18.70 -5.11
N THR A 5 -8.14 17.95 -6.21
CA THR A 5 -8.27 16.48 -6.18
C THR A 5 -7.04 15.73 -5.70
N SER A 6 -5.87 16.38 -5.67
CA SER A 6 -4.58 15.74 -5.40
C SER A 6 -4.25 15.53 -3.92
N SER A 7 -5.01 16.15 -3.00
CA SER A 7 -4.78 16.02 -1.56
C SER A 7 -6.09 16.14 -0.77
N ILE A 8 -6.27 15.29 0.23
CA ILE A 8 -7.34 15.35 1.23
C ILE A 8 -7.38 16.75 1.85
N ARG A 9 -6.21 17.34 2.14
CA ARG A 9 -6.11 18.69 2.70
C ARG A 9 -6.76 19.72 1.77
N ASN A 10 -6.46 19.67 0.48
CA ASN A 10 -6.98 20.65 -0.48
C ASN A 10 -8.49 20.45 -0.72
N LYS A 11 -8.98 19.21 -0.69
CA LYS A 11 -10.41 18.89 -0.70
C LYS A 11 -11.12 19.51 0.51
N LEU A 12 -10.58 19.28 1.71
CA LEU A 12 -11.13 19.83 2.95
C LEU A 12 -11.11 21.37 2.93
N LEU A 13 -10.00 22.00 2.54
CA LEU A 13 -9.88 23.45 2.43
C LEU A 13 -10.87 24.04 1.42
N ALA A 14 -11.12 23.37 0.29
CA ALA A 14 -12.09 23.82 -0.69
C ALA A 14 -13.52 23.79 -0.13
N ILE A 15 -13.89 22.73 0.60
CA ILE A 15 -15.22 22.57 1.18
C ILE A 15 -15.43 23.54 2.36
N THR A 16 -14.48 23.60 3.29
CA THR A 16 -14.57 24.52 4.44
C THR A 16 -14.49 25.97 3.98
N GLY A 17 -13.68 26.28 2.96
CA GLY A 17 -13.63 27.60 2.33
C GLY A 17 -14.95 27.99 1.70
N ALA A 18 -15.58 27.10 0.93
CA ALA A 18 -16.90 27.35 0.35
C ALA A 18 -17.98 27.55 1.44
N GLY A 19 -18.00 26.70 2.46
CA GLY A 19 -18.92 26.82 3.59
C GLY A 19 -18.72 28.11 4.39
N THR A 20 -17.47 28.48 4.66
CA THR A 20 -17.12 29.74 5.35
C THR A 20 -17.54 30.94 4.53
N THR A 21 -17.32 30.93 3.21
CA THR A 21 -17.73 32.01 2.31
C THR A 21 -19.25 32.18 2.32
N LEU A 22 -20.00 31.08 2.34
CA LEU A 22 -21.46 31.10 2.40
C LEU A 22 -21.98 31.67 3.73
N VAL A 23 -21.36 31.32 4.86
CA VAL A 23 -21.69 31.90 6.19
C VAL A 23 -21.32 33.38 6.25
N LEU A 24 -20.15 33.76 5.72
CA LEU A 24 -19.74 35.17 5.66
C LEU A 24 -20.69 36.00 4.79
N ALA A 25 -21.17 35.47 3.67
CA ALA A 25 -22.16 36.16 2.84
C ALA A 25 -23.48 36.38 3.60
N ALA A 26 -23.94 35.40 4.36
CA ALA A 26 -25.13 35.55 5.21
C ALA A 26 -24.91 36.56 6.34
N ALA A 27 -23.72 36.58 6.95
CA ALA A 27 -23.36 37.56 7.97
C ALA A 27 -23.31 38.99 7.39
N LEU A 28 -22.69 39.18 6.21
CA LEU A 28 -22.67 40.47 5.51
C LEU A 28 -24.07 40.95 5.16
N PHE A 29 -24.94 40.05 4.72
CA PHE A 29 -26.35 40.36 4.48
C PHE A 29 -27.08 40.81 5.76
N GLY A 30 -26.79 40.17 6.89
CA GLY A 30 -27.31 40.59 8.19
C GLY A 30 -26.81 41.97 8.62
N ILE A 31 -25.52 42.25 8.44
CA ILE A 31 -24.93 43.58 8.70
C ILE A 31 -25.60 44.65 7.82
N PHE A 32 -25.84 44.34 6.54
CA PHE A 32 -26.52 45.25 5.62
C PHE A 32 -27.94 45.60 6.09
N LEU A 33 -28.73 44.60 6.52
CA LEU A 33 -30.06 44.84 7.09
C LEU A 33 -30.01 45.65 8.38
N GLY A 34 -29.02 45.38 9.24
CA GLY A 34 -28.78 46.15 10.46
C GLY A 34 -28.43 47.61 10.18
N TRP A 35 -27.59 47.86 9.17
CA TRP A 35 -27.25 49.21 8.74
C TRP A 35 -28.48 49.96 8.20
N GLN A 36 -29.33 49.29 7.42
CA GLN A 36 -30.57 49.88 6.95
C GLN A 36 -31.51 50.28 8.11
N ALA A 37 -31.62 49.43 9.14
CA ALA A 37 -32.38 49.73 10.35
C ALA A 37 -31.82 50.95 11.09
N ILE A 38 -30.50 51.02 11.29
CA ILE A 38 -29.81 52.14 11.93
C ILE A 38 -30.03 53.44 11.17
N SER A 39 -29.86 53.43 9.84
CA SER A 39 -30.07 54.63 9.01
C SER A 39 -31.52 55.13 9.02
N SER A 40 -32.48 54.22 9.19
CA SER A 40 -33.90 54.59 9.31
C SER A 40 -34.20 55.18 10.69
N PHE A 41 -33.54 54.70 11.73
CA PHE A 41 -33.64 55.22 13.09
C PHE A 41 -32.98 56.60 13.24
N GLU A 42 -31.82 56.81 12.60
CA GLU A 42 -31.13 58.10 12.56
C GLU A 42 -32.02 59.17 11.90
N LYS A 43 -32.65 58.86 10.76
CA LYS A 43 -33.65 59.75 10.13
C LYS A 43 -34.85 60.08 11.03
N LEU A 44 -35.31 59.11 11.83
CA LEU A 44 -36.41 59.33 12.76
C LEU A 44 -36.02 60.31 13.89
N ILE A 45 -34.77 60.22 14.36
CA ILE A 45 -34.23 61.12 15.40
C ILE A 45 -33.98 62.51 14.85
N ASP A 46 -33.25 62.63 13.74
CA ASP A 46 -32.76 63.92 13.27
C ASP A 46 -33.85 64.78 12.62
N ASP A 47 -34.84 64.16 11.97
CA ASP A 47 -35.89 64.93 11.32
C ASP A 47 -37.21 64.91 12.10
N ASP A 48 -37.76 63.72 12.35
CA ASP A 48 -39.17 63.60 12.77
C ASP A 48 -39.37 64.01 14.24
N LEU A 49 -38.40 63.70 15.12
CA LEU A 49 -38.42 64.11 16.53
C LEU A 49 -38.07 65.59 16.74
N VAL A 50 -37.19 66.15 15.90
CA VAL A 50 -36.91 67.60 15.90
C VAL A 50 -38.18 68.37 15.55
N TYR A 51 -38.96 67.87 14.59
CA TYR A 51 -40.23 68.45 14.17
C TYR A 51 -41.29 68.45 15.28
N GLU A 52 -41.38 67.37 16.07
CA GLU A 52 -42.22 67.30 17.27
C GLU A 52 -41.80 68.32 18.34
N ARG A 53 -40.50 68.54 18.52
CA ARG A 53 -40.00 69.54 19.47
C ARG A 53 -40.40 70.97 19.09
N HIS A 54 -40.32 71.32 17.80
CA HIS A 54 -40.66 72.67 17.34
C HIS A 54 -42.15 73.01 17.51
N ILE A 55 -43.07 72.07 17.28
CA ILE A 55 -44.51 72.35 17.49
C ILE A 55 -44.83 72.60 18.96
N LEU A 56 -44.20 71.85 19.88
CA LEU A 56 -44.32 72.07 21.32
C LEU A 56 -43.74 73.44 21.71
N GLU A 57 -42.64 73.87 21.09
CA GLU A 57 -42.04 75.19 21.32
C GLU A 57 -42.97 76.32 20.84
N VAL A 58 -43.60 76.19 19.67
CA VAL A 58 -44.58 77.17 19.18
C VAL A 58 -45.79 77.26 20.11
N GLU A 59 -46.31 76.13 20.58
CA GLU A 59 -47.44 76.07 21.52
C GLU A 59 -47.10 76.78 22.84
N LEU A 60 -45.93 76.50 23.43
CA LEU A 60 -45.45 77.17 24.64
C LEU A 60 -45.23 78.68 24.44
N LEU A 61 -44.62 79.09 23.32
CA LEU A 61 -44.39 80.50 23.01
C LEU A 61 -45.72 81.25 22.77
N PHE A 62 -46.69 80.61 22.12
CA PHE A 62 -48.00 81.18 21.88
C PHE A 62 -48.80 81.34 23.18
N ASP A 63 -48.75 80.35 24.08
CA ASP A 63 -49.33 80.48 25.41
C ASP A 63 -48.68 81.62 26.21
N SER A 64 -47.35 81.76 26.12
CA SER A 64 -46.64 82.88 26.70
C SER A 64 -47.03 84.23 26.09
N GLN A 65 -47.30 84.28 24.78
CA GLN A 65 -47.78 85.48 24.08
C GLN A 65 -49.14 85.92 24.62
N ILE A 66 -50.06 84.97 24.80
CA ILE A 66 -51.40 85.24 25.34
C ILE A 66 -51.30 85.79 26.78
N GLN A 67 -50.46 85.18 27.61
CA GLN A 67 -50.24 85.65 28.99
C GLN A 67 -49.65 87.05 29.02
N GLU A 68 -48.65 87.33 28.18
CA GLU A 68 -48.01 88.65 28.11
C GLU A 68 -49.01 89.73 27.63
N TRP A 69 -49.89 89.39 26.69
CA TRP A 69 -50.98 90.26 26.26
C TRP A 69 -51.96 90.57 27.41
N GLN A 70 -52.33 89.56 28.20
CA GLN A 70 -53.18 89.76 29.38
C GLN A 70 -52.50 90.66 30.42
N MET A 71 -51.20 90.48 30.69
CA MET A 71 -50.44 91.35 31.59
C MET A 71 -50.39 92.80 31.06
N LEU A 72 -50.20 92.99 29.76
CA LEU A 72 -50.21 94.30 29.12
C LEU A 72 -51.56 95.03 29.30
N LEU A 73 -52.68 94.30 29.19
CA LEU A 73 -54.01 94.86 29.43
C LEU A 73 -54.25 95.22 30.90
N LEU A 74 -53.66 94.48 31.84
CA LEU A 74 -53.71 94.76 33.28
C LEU A 74 -52.84 95.96 33.68
N ALA A 75 -51.69 96.15 33.04
CA ALA A 75 -50.74 97.27 33.24
C ALA A 75 -51.24 98.63 32.68
N ASN A 76 -52.56 98.83 32.58
CA ASN A 76 -53.17 100.01 31.95
C ASN A 76 -52.93 101.34 32.70
N GLN A 77 -52.32 101.34 33.88
CA GLN A 77 -52.05 102.56 34.65
C GLN A 77 -50.58 102.99 34.69
N ASP A 78 -49.62 102.06 34.58
CA ASP A 78 -48.18 102.36 34.55
C ASP A 78 -47.63 102.34 33.11
N LYS A 79 -47.05 103.45 32.66
CA LYS A 79 -46.50 103.58 31.30
C LYS A 79 -45.21 102.78 31.10
N ASN A 80 -44.37 102.69 32.13
CA ASN A 80 -43.10 102.00 32.05
C ASN A 80 -43.31 100.48 32.05
N GLU A 81 -44.19 100.00 32.92
CA GLU A 81 -44.59 98.58 32.98
C GLU A 81 -45.19 98.12 31.64
N ARG A 82 -46.10 98.91 31.07
CA ARG A 82 -46.70 98.63 29.75
C ARG A 82 -45.70 98.59 28.61
N GLN A 83 -44.71 99.47 28.62
CA GLN A 83 -43.67 99.47 27.58
C GLN A 83 -42.80 98.22 27.67
N GLY A 84 -42.52 97.73 28.88
CA GLY A 84 -41.82 96.46 29.11
C GLY A 84 -42.59 95.27 28.52
N HIS A 85 -43.86 95.11 28.90
CA HIS A 85 -44.72 94.05 28.36
C HIS A 85 -44.89 94.15 26.85
N LEU A 86 -44.97 95.36 26.28
CA LEU A 86 -45.09 95.57 24.84
C LEU A 86 -43.82 95.10 24.09
N ASN A 87 -42.64 95.38 24.63
CA ASN A 87 -41.38 94.94 24.02
C ASN A 87 -41.29 93.41 24.05
N LYS A 88 -41.60 92.80 25.19
CA LYS A 88 -41.56 91.34 25.36
C LYS A 88 -42.60 90.63 24.49
N LEU A 89 -43.82 91.18 24.38
CA LEU A 89 -44.85 90.67 23.49
C LEU A 89 -44.37 90.62 22.03
N LYS A 90 -43.76 91.71 21.53
CA LYS A 90 -43.21 91.76 20.16
C LYS A 90 -42.10 90.74 19.93
N GLU A 91 -41.23 90.53 20.91
CA GLU A 91 -40.15 89.54 20.83
C GLU A 91 -40.71 88.11 20.75
N ILE A 92 -41.69 87.79 21.61
CA ILE A 92 -42.37 86.48 21.58
C ILE A 92 -43.10 86.30 20.25
N GLU A 93 -43.84 87.31 19.79
CA GLU A 93 -44.61 87.27 18.55
C GLU A 93 -43.73 86.97 17.32
N GLN A 94 -42.57 87.65 17.22
CA GLN A 94 -41.59 87.37 16.16
C GLN A 94 -41.03 85.95 16.26
N THR A 95 -40.81 85.46 17.48
CA THR A 95 -40.30 84.11 17.72
C THR A 95 -41.34 83.05 17.35
N VAL A 96 -42.61 83.25 17.71
CA VAL A 96 -43.74 82.38 17.32
C VAL A 96 -43.82 82.27 15.80
N LEU A 97 -43.80 83.40 15.07
CA LEU A 97 -43.85 83.39 13.61
C LEU A 97 -42.62 82.72 12.98
N ARG A 98 -41.42 82.95 13.54
CA ARG A 98 -40.18 82.31 13.07
C ARG A 98 -40.26 80.79 13.20
N GLU A 99 -40.62 80.29 14.38
CA GLU A 99 -40.74 78.85 14.64
C GLU A 99 -41.90 78.21 13.86
N ALA A 100 -43.05 78.89 13.74
CA ALA A 100 -44.16 78.42 12.91
C ALA A 100 -43.79 78.38 11.42
N THR A 101 -43.01 79.33 10.92
CA THR A 101 -42.54 79.32 9.53
C THR A 101 -41.53 78.20 9.29
N MET A 102 -40.61 77.97 10.24
CA MET A 102 -39.67 76.84 10.19
C MET A 102 -40.39 75.50 10.14
N LEU A 103 -41.43 75.33 10.97
CA LEU A 103 -42.31 74.17 10.92
C LEU A 103 -42.93 74.05 9.53
N LYS A 104 -43.57 75.09 8.99
CA LYS A 104 -44.18 75.05 7.66
C LYS A 104 -43.19 74.58 6.59
N GLU A 105 -41.96 75.11 6.58
CA GLU A 105 -40.94 74.75 5.58
C GLU A 105 -40.48 73.28 5.65
N HIS A 106 -40.54 72.68 6.82
CA HIS A 106 -40.15 71.28 7.03
C HIS A 106 -41.35 70.33 7.16
N ALA A 107 -42.56 70.80 6.83
CA ALA A 107 -43.78 70.01 6.92
C ALA A 107 -43.72 68.77 6.03
N LYS A 108 -43.88 67.60 6.65
CA LYS A 108 -43.83 66.29 5.97
C LYS A 108 -45.19 65.81 5.49
N SER A 109 -46.28 66.51 5.82
CA SER A 109 -47.62 66.21 5.29
C SER A 109 -48.38 67.48 4.93
N ALA A 110 -49.20 67.38 3.89
CA ALA A 110 -50.01 68.49 3.40
C ALA A 110 -51.02 68.97 4.45
N GLU A 111 -51.52 68.07 5.32
CA GLU A 111 -52.43 68.45 6.41
C GLU A 111 -51.73 69.26 7.51
N VAL A 112 -50.49 68.90 7.85
CA VAL A 112 -49.68 69.64 8.83
C VAL A 112 -49.34 71.02 8.28
N GLU A 113 -48.96 71.10 7.00
CA GLU A 113 -48.69 72.37 6.32
C GLU A 113 -49.92 73.28 6.30
N ASP A 114 -51.11 72.77 5.94
CA ASP A 114 -52.36 73.56 5.93
C ASP A 114 -52.69 74.14 7.32
N LEU A 115 -52.59 73.33 8.38
CA LEU A 115 -52.88 73.79 9.75
C LEU A 115 -51.92 74.89 10.19
N ILE A 116 -50.62 74.75 9.89
CA ILE A 116 -49.62 75.76 10.23
C ILE A 116 -49.83 77.03 9.40
N VAL A 117 -50.14 76.91 8.10
CA VAL A 117 -50.46 78.07 7.24
C VAL A 117 -51.66 78.84 7.79
N ARG A 118 -52.72 78.12 8.21
CA ARG A 118 -53.91 78.72 8.83
C ARG A 118 -53.58 79.37 10.17
N PHE A 119 -52.70 78.76 10.96
CA PHE A 119 -52.20 79.33 12.21
C PHE A 119 -51.45 80.64 11.95
N ILE A 120 -50.48 80.64 11.02
CA ILE A 120 -49.70 81.85 10.65
C ILE A 120 -50.64 82.96 10.16
N ALA A 121 -51.61 82.64 9.30
CA ALA A 121 -52.57 83.62 8.81
C ALA A 121 -53.44 84.20 9.93
N GLY A 122 -53.95 83.36 10.83
CA GLY A 122 -54.74 83.81 11.97
C GLY A 122 -53.90 84.57 13.01
N HIS A 123 -52.62 84.23 13.16
CA HIS A 123 -51.68 84.94 14.03
C HIS A 123 -51.38 86.34 13.49
N HIS A 124 -51.20 86.52 12.18
CA HIS A 124 -51.12 87.86 11.56
C HIS A 124 -52.40 88.70 11.77
N GLN A 125 -53.57 88.06 11.75
CA GLN A 125 -54.83 88.73 12.06
C GLN A 125 -54.89 89.15 13.54
N LEU A 126 -54.41 88.29 14.45
CA LEU A 126 -54.31 88.56 15.88
C LEU A 126 -53.39 89.75 16.17
N ASP A 127 -52.21 89.84 15.54
CA ASP A 127 -51.32 91.01 15.65
C ASP A 127 -52.00 92.29 15.15
N SER A 128 -52.66 92.24 14.00
CA SER A 128 -53.41 93.37 13.46
C SER A 128 -54.47 93.87 14.46
N HIS A 129 -55.12 92.95 15.17
CA HIS A 129 -56.05 93.28 16.26
C HIS A 129 -55.32 93.85 17.49
N TYR A 130 -54.19 93.28 17.93
CA TYR A 130 -53.38 93.85 19.01
C TYR A 130 -52.99 95.31 18.73
N GLN A 131 -52.51 95.61 17.53
CA GLN A 131 -52.14 96.96 17.12
C GLN A 131 -53.33 97.94 17.13
N ALA A 132 -54.50 97.49 16.66
CA ALA A 132 -55.71 98.30 16.71
C ALA A 132 -56.12 98.65 18.16
N VAL A 133 -55.93 97.70 19.07
CA VAL A 133 -56.25 97.87 20.50
C VAL A 133 -55.24 98.77 21.20
N LEU A 134 -53.94 98.62 20.91
CA LEU A 134 -52.90 99.52 21.41
C LEU A 134 -53.15 100.98 20.99
N LYS A 135 -53.60 101.22 19.76
CA LYS A 135 -54.01 102.57 19.30
C LYS A 135 -55.22 103.09 20.07
N ARG A 136 -56.22 102.24 20.33
CA ARG A 136 -57.41 102.62 21.12
C ARG A 136 -57.06 102.87 22.59
N LEU A 137 -56.10 102.12 23.17
CA LEU A 137 -55.63 102.26 24.55
C LEU A 137 -55.01 103.65 24.78
N GLN A 138 -54.31 104.17 23.76
CA GLN A 138 -53.75 105.52 23.77
C GLN A 138 -54.82 106.63 23.70
N SER A 139 -55.97 106.35 23.07
CA SER A 139 -57.10 107.29 22.95
C SER A 139 -58.09 107.28 24.12
N GLY A 140 -57.91 106.40 25.11
CA GLY A 140 -58.67 106.38 26.37
C GLY A 140 -60.09 105.81 26.30
N ASN A 141 -60.50 105.19 25.19
CA ASN A 141 -61.89 104.74 24.98
C ASN A 141 -61.96 103.23 24.72
N ILE A 142 -61.89 102.42 25.78
CA ILE A 142 -61.86 100.96 25.66
C ILE A 142 -62.73 100.27 26.73
N ASN A 143 -63.60 99.36 26.26
CA ASN A 143 -64.20 98.32 27.07
C ASN A 143 -63.30 97.06 27.06
N VAL A 144 -62.46 96.91 28.10
CA VAL A 144 -61.47 95.82 28.20
C VAL A 144 -62.14 94.43 28.23
N ALA A 145 -63.35 94.33 28.80
CA ALA A 145 -64.05 93.04 28.94
C ALA A 145 -64.53 92.48 27.60
N GLU A 146 -65.04 93.33 26.72
CA GLU A 146 -65.53 92.92 25.39
C GLU A 146 -64.38 92.52 24.46
N LEU A 147 -63.25 93.23 24.57
CA LEU A 147 -62.01 92.90 23.88
C LEU A 147 -61.42 91.56 24.35
N ASN A 148 -61.41 91.31 25.65
CA ASN A 148 -60.90 90.05 26.19
C ASN A 148 -61.68 88.85 25.65
N LYS A 149 -63.02 88.98 25.55
CA LYS A 149 -63.89 87.91 25.00
C LYS A 149 -63.67 87.66 23.51
N GLN A 150 -63.38 88.70 22.72
CA GLN A 150 -63.04 88.53 21.31
C GLN A 150 -61.69 87.82 21.14
N PHE A 151 -60.66 88.26 21.87
CA PHE A 151 -59.34 87.63 21.83
C PHE A 151 -59.37 86.20 22.32
N GLU A 152 -60.12 85.90 23.38
CA GLU A 152 -60.26 84.53 23.90
C GLU A 152 -60.77 83.56 22.82
N LYS A 153 -61.72 84.01 21.97
CA LYS A 153 -62.21 83.19 20.85
C LYS A 153 -61.15 83.01 19.76
N GLU A 154 -60.45 84.08 19.38
CA GLU A 154 -59.42 84.04 18.34
C GLU A 154 -58.20 83.20 18.79
N THR A 155 -57.75 83.36 20.03
CA THR A 155 -56.65 82.59 20.61
C THR A 155 -57.02 81.13 20.81
N HIS A 156 -58.27 80.82 21.19
CA HIS A 156 -58.74 79.44 21.25
C HIS A 156 -58.74 78.77 19.88
N GLN A 157 -59.16 79.47 18.81
CA GLN A 157 -59.10 78.91 17.45
C GLN A 157 -57.67 78.63 17.00
N LEU A 158 -56.73 79.53 17.30
CA LEU A 158 -55.31 79.32 17.00
C LEU A 158 -54.70 78.18 17.82
N HIS A 159 -55.07 78.07 19.09
CA HIS A 159 -54.64 76.96 19.96
C HIS A 159 -55.19 75.62 19.45
N GLU A 160 -56.43 75.56 18.96
CA GLU A 160 -56.96 74.34 18.30
C GLU A 160 -56.17 73.95 17.04
N LEU A 161 -55.70 74.91 16.25
CA LEU A 161 -54.85 74.64 15.08
C LEU A 161 -53.50 74.07 15.51
N LEU A 162 -52.85 74.63 16.54
CA LEU A 162 -51.60 74.11 17.08
C LEU A 162 -51.78 72.72 17.69
N ALA A 163 -52.81 72.51 18.51
CA ALA A 163 -53.12 71.22 19.11
C ALA A 163 -53.44 70.15 18.03
N GLY A 164 -54.16 70.52 16.97
CA GLY A 164 -54.40 69.68 15.81
C GLY A 164 -53.11 69.30 15.08
N THR A 165 -52.21 70.28 14.88
CA THR A 165 -50.90 70.09 14.26
C THR A 165 -50.02 69.16 15.11
N SER A 166 -49.92 69.43 16.41
CA SER A 166 -49.19 68.63 17.40
C SER A 166 -49.68 67.18 17.39
N LYS A 167 -51.00 66.97 17.43
CA LYS A 167 -51.60 65.63 17.36
C LYS A 167 -51.26 64.89 16.06
N LEU A 168 -51.26 65.57 14.92
CA LEU A 168 -50.88 64.94 13.64
C LEU A 168 -49.40 64.56 13.62
N ILE A 169 -48.52 65.45 14.07
CA ILE A 169 -47.07 65.21 14.14
C ILE A 169 -46.78 64.03 15.07
N ILE A 170 -47.32 64.03 16.29
CA ILE A 170 -47.15 62.93 17.27
C ILE A 170 -47.63 61.60 16.69
N ASN A 171 -48.77 61.58 15.99
CA ASN A 171 -49.28 60.36 15.35
C ASN A 171 -48.36 59.87 14.21
N GLN A 172 -47.81 60.79 13.42
CA GLN A 172 -46.85 60.47 12.36
C GLN A 172 -45.55 59.90 12.93
N VAL A 173 -44.98 60.54 13.97
CA VAL A 173 -43.78 60.06 14.67
C VAL A 173 -44.03 58.67 15.27
N ASN A 174 -45.15 58.48 15.98
CA ASN A 174 -45.49 57.20 16.60
C ASN A 174 -45.68 56.07 15.56
N SER A 175 -46.36 56.35 14.45
CA SER A 175 -46.58 55.36 13.38
C SER A 175 -45.27 54.97 12.69
N LYS A 176 -44.41 55.93 12.32
CA LYS A 176 -43.07 55.64 11.79
C LYS A 176 -42.19 54.92 12.80
N THR A 177 -42.23 55.31 14.08
CA THR A 177 -41.47 54.62 15.14
C THR A 177 -41.88 53.15 15.24
N ALA A 178 -43.18 52.86 15.18
CA ALA A 178 -43.69 51.51 15.18
C ALA A 178 -43.25 50.72 13.92
N GLU A 179 -43.28 51.35 12.75
CA GLU A 179 -42.84 50.76 11.49
C GLU A 179 -41.34 50.45 11.49
N VAL A 180 -40.49 51.40 11.89
CA VAL A 180 -39.04 51.22 12.00
C VAL A 180 -38.70 50.11 12.99
N LYS A 181 -39.40 50.05 14.13
CA LYS A 181 -39.20 48.99 15.14
C LYS A 181 -39.59 47.61 14.60
N ALA A 182 -40.75 47.50 13.92
CA ALA A 182 -41.22 46.25 13.34
C ALA A 182 -40.30 45.77 12.19
N SER A 183 -39.91 46.68 11.31
CA SER A 183 -38.96 46.41 10.22
C SER A 183 -37.61 45.95 10.75
N SER A 184 -37.09 46.60 11.79
CA SER A 184 -35.83 46.22 12.45
C SER A 184 -35.92 44.83 13.08
N ALA A 185 -37.01 44.52 13.79
CA ALA A 185 -37.21 43.20 14.40
C ALA A 185 -37.29 42.09 13.34
N ASN A 186 -38.03 42.32 12.24
CA ASN A 186 -38.12 41.38 11.13
C ASN A 186 -36.76 41.20 10.43
N GLY A 187 -36.01 42.28 10.22
CA GLY A 187 -34.65 42.22 9.63
C GLY A 187 -33.68 41.39 10.49
N ILE A 188 -33.75 41.53 11.81
CA ILE A 188 -32.97 40.71 12.74
C ILE A 188 -33.37 39.23 12.63
N ILE A 189 -34.66 38.90 12.66
CA ILE A 189 -35.13 37.51 12.56
C ILE A 189 -34.74 36.89 11.20
N VAL A 190 -34.91 37.63 10.10
CA VAL A 190 -34.55 37.18 8.75
C VAL A 190 -33.05 36.95 8.64
N SER A 191 -32.20 37.85 9.18
CA SER A 191 -30.75 37.68 9.15
C SER A 191 -30.27 36.50 9.99
N LEU A 192 -30.79 36.32 11.22
CA LEU A 192 -30.52 35.15 12.06
C LEU A 192 -30.97 33.85 11.39
N GLY A 193 -32.17 33.84 10.81
CA GLY A 193 -32.69 32.68 10.08
C GLY A 193 -31.85 32.34 8.86
N ALA A 194 -31.48 33.34 8.06
CA ALA A 194 -30.60 33.15 6.90
C ALA A 194 -29.22 32.62 7.31
N MET A 195 -28.63 33.14 8.39
CA MET A 195 -27.33 32.68 8.89
C MET A 195 -27.40 31.24 9.45
N GLY A 196 -28.49 30.89 10.14
CA GLY A 196 -28.75 29.54 10.62
C GLY A 196 -28.91 28.53 9.47
N ILE A 197 -29.71 28.88 8.45
CA ILE A 197 -29.92 28.05 7.25
C ILE A 197 -28.61 27.90 6.47
N ALA A 198 -27.87 28.99 6.26
CA ALA A 198 -26.58 28.98 5.59
C ALA A 198 -25.58 28.05 6.30
N SER A 199 -25.49 28.15 7.63
CA SER A 199 -24.63 27.29 8.46
C SER A 199 -25.05 25.82 8.37
N LEU A 200 -26.36 25.54 8.41
CA LEU A 200 -26.90 24.18 8.31
C LEU A 200 -26.59 23.56 6.94
N ILE A 201 -26.79 24.31 5.85
CA ILE A 201 -26.48 23.85 4.49
C ILE A 201 -24.97 23.59 4.35
N ALA A 202 -24.13 24.51 4.81
CA ALA A 202 -22.68 24.34 4.79
C ALA A 202 -22.25 23.08 5.55
N PHE A 203 -22.86 22.80 6.71
CA PHE A 203 -22.59 21.62 7.51
C PHE A 203 -23.04 20.31 6.84
N ILE A 204 -24.24 20.26 6.26
CA ILE A 204 -24.74 19.08 5.54
C ILE A 204 -23.89 18.78 4.31
N VAL A 205 -23.52 19.80 3.53
CA VAL A 205 -22.63 19.66 2.38
C VAL A 205 -21.27 19.15 2.82
N PHE A 206 -20.72 19.68 3.91
CA PHE A 206 -19.45 19.24 4.49
C PHE A 206 -19.49 17.76 4.87
N LEU A 207 -20.51 17.31 5.61
CA LEU A 207 -20.65 15.90 6.01
C LEU A 207 -20.81 14.97 4.81
N THR A 208 -21.62 15.36 3.82
CA THR A 208 -21.87 14.55 2.62
C THR A 208 -20.59 14.38 1.79
N PHE A 209 -19.81 15.44 1.63
CA PHE A 209 -18.53 15.39 0.93
C PHE A 209 -17.49 14.58 1.71
N LEU A 210 -17.39 14.78 3.03
CA LEU A 210 -16.49 14.01 3.90
C LEU A 210 -16.76 12.50 3.80
N GLN A 211 -18.04 12.11 3.87
CA GLN A 211 -18.47 10.72 3.74
C GLN A 211 -18.09 10.10 2.39
N ARG A 212 -18.36 10.83 1.30
CA ARG A 212 -18.23 10.28 -0.06
C ARG A 212 -16.80 10.29 -0.58
N ILE A 213 -16.00 11.31 -0.20
CA ILE A 213 -14.66 11.52 -0.76
C ILE A 213 -13.56 10.92 0.10
N ILE A 214 -13.73 10.87 1.42
CA ILE A 214 -12.69 10.40 2.34
C ILE A 214 -13.11 9.07 2.97
N ILE A 215 -14.27 9.02 3.61
CA ILE A 215 -14.68 7.84 4.41
C ILE A 215 -14.94 6.63 3.51
N THR A 216 -15.74 6.77 2.45
CA THR A 216 -16.11 5.62 1.60
C THR A 216 -14.89 4.98 0.91
N PRO A 217 -13.96 5.74 0.28
CA PRO A 217 -12.73 5.17 -0.27
C PRO A 217 -11.82 4.55 0.80
N ALA A 218 -11.73 5.16 1.98
CA ALA A 218 -10.94 4.60 3.09
C ALA A 218 -11.54 3.27 3.60
N THR A 219 -12.87 3.18 3.76
CA THR A 219 -13.55 1.94 4.16
C THR A 219 -13.40 0.86 3.10
N ALA A 220 -13.47 1.21 1.82
CA ALA A 220 -13.22 0.27 0.72
C ALA A 220 -11.77 -0.27 0.76
N LEU A 221 -10.79 0.60 1.01
CA LEU A 221 -9.39 0.19 1.18
C LEU A 221 -9.20 -0.74 2.38
N VAL A 222 -9.81 -0.43 3.53
CA VAL A 222 -9.78 -1.30 4.72
C VAL A 222 -10.34 -2.69 4.39
N LYS A 223 -11.46 -2.75 3.66
CA LYS A 223 -12.05 -4.03 3.24
C LYS A 223 -11.11 -4.83 2.33
N SER A 224 -10.44 -4.18 1.37
CA SER A 224 -9.45 -4.85 0.52
C SER A 224 -8.25 -5.37 1.32
N LEU A 225 -7.74 -4.58 2.26
CA LEU A 225 -6.63 -5.00 3.13
C LEU A 225 -7.02 -6.16 4.05
N ASP A 226 -8.26 -6.19 4.55
CA ASP A 226 -8.77 -7.30 5.36
C ASP A 226 -8.83 -8.61 4.54
N SER A 227 -9.25 -8.55 3.27
CA SER A 227 -9.17 -9.69 2.35
C SER A 227 -7.73 -10.19 2.16
N TYR A 228 -6.76 -9.28 2.02
CA TYR A 228 -5.35 -9.63 1.90
C TYR A 228 -4.81 -10.28 3.18
N ALA A 229 -5.22 -9.79 4.35
CA ALA A 229 -4.85 -10.37 5.64
C ALA A 229 -5.42 -11.79 5.82
N GLN A 230 -6.58 -12.08 5.22
CA GLN A 230 -7.18 -13.42 5.18
C GLN A 230 -6.54 -14.35 4.13
N GLY A 231 -5.55 -13.87 3.37
CA GLY A 231 -4.85 -14.65 2.34
C GLY A 231 -5.53 -14.65 0.97
N ASP A 232 -6.59 -13.87 0.77
CA ASP A 232 -7.22 -13.71 -0.55
C ASP A 232 -6.56 -12.57 -1.32
N PHE A 233 -5.60 -12.92 -2.18
CA PHE A 233 -4.93 -11.98 -3.09
C PHE A 233 -5.57 -11.92 -4.49
N SER A 234 -6.73 -12.55 -4.70
CA SER A 234 -7.38 -12.61 -6.01
C SER A 234 -8.07 -11.29 -6.40
N ALA A 235 -8.56 -10.54 -5.40
CA ALA A 235 -9.28 -9.30 -5.60
C ALA A 235 -8.36 -8.07 -5.72
N SER A 236 -8.62 -7.24 -6.73
CA SER A 236 -7.95 -5.93 -6.88
C SER A 236 -8.51 -4.90 -5.89
N THR A 237 -7.65 -3.99 -5.43
CA THR A 237 -8.08 -2.81 -4.68
C THR A 237 -8.87 -1.87 -5.61
N SER A 238 -10.18 -1.72 -5.38
CA SER A 238 -11.07 -0.90 -6.23
C SER A 238 -11.17 0.55 -5.73
N VAL A 239 -10.05 1.16 -5.35
CA VAL A 239 -10.02 2.54 -4.84
C VAL A 239 -9.38 3.46 -5.86
N SER A 240 -10.22 4.23 -6.55
CA SER A 240 -9.78 5.27 -7.50
C SER A 240 -9.83 6.63 -6.82
N SER A 241 -8.69 7.10 -6.33
CA SER A 241 -8.50 8.46 -5.84
C SER A 241 -7.11 8.96 -6.23
N ASN A 242 -6.97 10.28 -6.42
CA ASN A 242 -5.68 10.93 -6.72
C ASN A 242 -5.03 11.55 -5.48
N ASP A 243 -5.60 11.33 -4.29
CA ASP A 243 -5.11 11.85 -3.02
C ASP A 243 -4.28 10.82 -2.24
N GLU A 244 -4.02 11.12 -0.97
CA GLU A 244 -3.26 10.25 -0.08
C GLU A 244 -3.90 8.85 0.07
N VAL A 245 -5.24 8.73 0.06
CA VAL A 245 -5.92 7.42 0.09
C VAL A 245 -5.60 6.63 -1.18
N GLY A 246 -5.61 7.31 -2.34
CA GLY A 246 -5.23 6.72 -3.62
C GLY A 246 -3.80 6.20 -3.66
N LYS A 247 -2.85 6.96 -3.09
CA LYS A 247 -1.45 6.55 -2.98
C LYS A 247 -1.28 5.33 -2.07
N ILE A 248 -2.02 5.27 -0.96
CA ILE A 248 -2.01 4.10 -0.07
C ILE A 248 -2.63 2.90 -0.81
N ALA A 249 -3.74 3.09 -1.53
CA ALA A 249 -4.36 2.03 -2.33
C ALA A 249 -3.42 1.48 -3.40
N ALA A 250 -2.70 2.34 -4.13
CA ALA A 250 -1.71 1.92 -5.11
C ALA A 250 -0.54 1.13 -4.47
N SER A 251 -0.10 1.54 -3.28
CA SER A 251 0.93 0.82 -2.53
C SER A 251 0.44 -0.54 -2.03
N ALA A 252 -0.79 -0.61 -1.53
CA ALA A 252 -1.45 -1.86 -1.12
C ALA A 252 -1.61 -2.82 -2.30
N GLN A 253 -2.01 -2.30 -3.47
CA GLN A 253 -2.12 -3.07 -4.71
C GLN A 253 -0.79 -3.74 -5.09
N LYS A 254 0.32 -2.97 -5.01
CA LYS A 254 1.68 -3.47 -5.27
C LYS A 254 2.11 -4.55 -4.27
N ILE A 255 1.78 -4.37 -2.99
CA ILE A 255 2.03 -5.40 -1.96
C ILE A 255 1.26 -6.68 -2.30
N ARG A 256 -0.02 -6.56 -2.67
CA ARG A 256 -0.83 -7.71 -3.07
C ARG A 256 -0.29 -8.39 -4.33
N ASP A 257 0.16 -7.65 -5.35
CA ASP A 257 0.81 -8.27 -6.53
C ASP A 257 2.03 -9.10 -6.13
N GLN A 258 2.90 -8.52 -5.31
CA GLN A 258 4.14 -9.18 -4.89
C GLN A 258 3.86 -10.42 -4.04
N LEU A 259 2.93 -10.32 -3.08
CA LEU A 259 2.54 -11.45 -2.24
C LEU A 259 1.83 -12.54 -3.07
N GLY A 260 0.90 -12.16 -3.95
CA GLY A 260 0.22 -13.10 -4.86
C GLY A 260 1.20 -13.86 -5.75
N SER A 261 2.18 -13.18 -6.34
CA SER A 261 3.25 -13.83 -7.11
C SER A 261 4.06 -14.79 -6.25
N THR A 262 4.46 -14.36 -5.05
CA THR A 262 5.26 -15.18 -4.14
C THR A 262 4.51 -16.46 -3.71
N ILE A 263 3.21 -16.36 -3.47
CA ILE A 263 2.36 -17.52 -3.16
C ILE A 263 2.24 -18.47 -4.35
N ASN A 264 2.10 -17.95 -5.57
CA ASN A 264 2.07 -18.77 -6.78
C ASN A 264 3.41 -19.50 -7.01
N ASP A 265 4.54 -18.81 -6.83
CA ASP A 265 5.87 -19.39 -6.95
C ASP A 265 6.10 -20.48 -5.90
N LEU A 266 5.64 -20.24 -4.66
CA LEU A 266 5.70 -21.23 -3.58
C LEU A 266 4.82 -22.46 -3.89
N ALA A 267 3.62 -22.25 -4.45
CA ALA A 267 2.75 -23.33 -4.86
C ALA A 267 3.37 -24.19 -5.97
N ALA A 268 3.97 -23.55 -6.99
CA ALA A 268 4.69 -24.24 -8.06
C ALA A 268 5.88 -25.05 -7.53
N THR A 269 6.68 -24.45 -6.65
CA THR A 269 7.83 -25.12 -6.01
C THR A 269 7.40 -26.31 -5.17
N SER A 270 6.30 -26.19 -4.41
CA SER A 270 5.72 -27.29 -3.64
C SER A 270 5.29 -28.46 -4.55
N GLN A 271 4.73 -28.15 -5.72
CA GLN A 271 4.33 -29.13 -6.72
C GLN A 271 5.54 -29.85 -7.34
N GLU A 272 6.63 -29.12 -7.60
CA GLU A 272 7.90 -29.69 -8.06
C GLU A 272 8.55 -30.61 -7.01
N ILE A 273 8.52 -30.20 -5.73
CA ILE A 273 8.99 -31.03 -4.61
C ILE A 273 8.17 -32.34 -4.53
N ALA A 274 6.85 -32.27 -4.65
CA ALA A 274 5.99 -33.45 -4.63
C ALA A 274 6.28 -34.41 -5.80
N ALA A 275 6.51 -33.86 -7.01
CA ALA A 275 6.89 -34.64 -8.18
C ALA A 275 8.27 -35.31 -8.00
N THR A 276 9.25 -34.56 -7.52
CA THR A 276 10.61 -35.06 -7.25
C THR A 276 10.61 -36.14 -6.16
N GLY A 277 9.79 -35.96 -5.11
CA GLY A 277 9.60 -36.97 -4.07
C GLY A 277 9.05 -38.29 -4.63
N THR A 278 8.11 -38.21 -5.58
CA THR A 278 7.56 -39.39 -6.27
C THR A 278 8.62 -40.11 -7.10
N GLN A 279 9.43 -39.36 -7.84
CA GLN A 279 10.55 -39.91 -8.62
C GLN A 279 11.60 -40.57 -7.73
N LEU A 280 11.95 -39.96 -6.60
CA LEU A 280 12.89 -40.52 -5.63
C LEU A 280 12.37 -41.82 -5.02
N ALA A 281 11.08 -41.90 -4.70
CA ALA A 281 10.46 -43.12 -4.21
C ALA A 281 10.54 -44.26 -5.26
N GLN A 282 10.29 -43.94 -6.54
CA GLN A 282 10.41 -44.91 -7.62
C GLN A 282 11.85 -45.38 -7.84
N ALA A 283 12.82 -44.45 -7.81
CA ALA A 283 14.24 -44.76 -7.91
C ALA A 283 14.70 -45.67 -6.75
N THR A 284 14.25 -45.37 -5.53
CA THR A 284 14.55 -46.18 -4.33
C THR A 284 14.01 -47.60 -4.46
N ASN A 285 12.77 -47.78 -4.93
CA ASN A 285 12.18 -49.11 -5.17
C ASN A 285 12.96 -49.91 -6.24
N THR A 286 13.42 -49.22 -7.29
CA THR A 286 14.24 -49.83 -8.34
C THR A 286 15.59 -50.29 -7.78
N SER A 287 16.27 -49.43 -7.02
CA SER A 287 17.52 -49.76 -6.34
C SER A 287 17.38 -50.92 -5.36
N SER A 288 16.30 -50.95 -4.56
CA SER A 288 16.01 -52.07 -3.68
C SER A 288 15.85 -53.39 -4.44
N SER A 289 15.14 -53.37 -5.58
CA SER A 289 14.99 -54.55 -6.45
C SER A 289 16.32 -54.99 -7.06
N ALA A 290 17.18 -54.04 -7.45
CA ALA A 290 18.52 -54.33 -7.97
C ALA A 290 19.42 -54.96 -6.89
N ILE A 291 19.38 -54.45 -5.65
CA ILE A 291 20.11 -55.03 -4.51
C ILE A 291 19.67 -56.48 -4.26
N HIS A 292 18.37 -56.77 -4.28
CA HIS A 292 17.89 -58.14 -4.15
C HIS A 292 18.36 -59.07 -5.29
N ARG A 293 18.51 -58.54 -6.51
CA ARG A 293 19.09 -59.30 -7.63
C ARG A 293 20.59 -59.55 -7.41
N GLN A 294 21.34 -58.52 -7.07
CA GLN A 294 22.77 -58.62 -6.78
C GLN A 294 23.07 -59.59 -5.62
N GLN A 295 22.20 -59.61 -4.60
CA GLN A 295 22.30 -60.60 -3.51
C GLN A 295 22.20 -62.03 -4.06
N ARG A 296 21.21 -62.32 -4.90
CA ARG A 296 21.05 -63.66 -5.51
C ARG A 296 22.23 -64.03 -6.42
N GLU A 297 22.74 -63.09 -7.20
CA GLU A 297 23.94 -63.31 -8.02
C GLU A 297 25.18 -63.60 -7.14
N THR A 298 25.31 -62.91 -6.00
CA THR A 298 26.39 -63.15 -5.04
C THR A 298 26.27 -64.54 -4.41
N GLU A 299 25.05 -64.98 -4.06
CA GLU A 299 24.79 -66.34 -3.59
C GLU A 299 25.19 -67.39 -4.65
N GLN A 300 24.86 -67.16 -5.93
CA GLN A 300 25.29 -68.04 -7.02
C GLN A 300 26.82 -68.08 -7.19
N VAL A 301 27.49 -66.93 -7.11
CA VAL A 301 28.95 -66.88 -7.14
C VAL A 301 29.55 -67.66 -5.96
N ALA A 302 28.98 -67.52 -4.76
CA ALA A 302 29.43 -68.29 -3.59
C ALA A 302 29.25 -69.81 -3.81
N THR A 303 28.15 -70.24 -4.42
CA THR A 303 27.95 -71.64 -4.83
C THR A 303 29.01 -72.08 -5.83
N ALA A 304 29.26 -71.30 -6.88
CA ALA A 304 30.30 -71.61 -7.87
C ALA A 304 31.71 -71.65 -7.25
N MET A 305 32.01 -70.79 -6.28
CA MET A 305 33.26 -70.84 -5.52
C MET A 305 33.40 -72.14 -4.72
N ASN A 306 32.32 -72.66 -4.13
CA ASN A 306 32.34 -73.96 -3.46
C ASN A 306 32.60 -75.11 -4.44
N GLU A 307 31.96 -75.10 -5.62
CA GLU A 307 32.21 -76.09 -6.67
C GLU A 307 33.65 -76.00 -7.22
N MET A 308 34.17 -74.78 -7.41
CA MET A 308 35.57 -74.57 -7.82
C MET A 308 36.55 -75.06 -6.75
N ALA A 309 36.28 -74.82 -5.46
CA ALA A 309 37.12 -75.33 -4.38
C ALA A 309 37.16 -76.87 -4.38
N ALA A 310 36.01 -77.52 -4.59
CA ALA A 310 35.94 -78.97 -4.74
C ALA A 310 36.74 -79.47 -5.96
N THR A 311 36.62 -78.78 -7.10
CA THR A 311 37.37 -79.10 -8.32
C THR A 311 38.88 -78.95 -8.11
N VAL A 312 39.32 -77.89 -7.43
CA VAL A 312 40.74 -77.67 -7.09
C VAL A 312 41.26 -78.79 -6.17
N GLN A 313 40.47 -79.22 -5.19
CA GLN A 313 40.82 -80.37 -4.34
C GLN A 313 40.94 -81.66 -5.17
N GLU A 314 40.03 -81.89 -6.11
CA GLU A 314 40.10 -83.05 -7.01
C GLU A 314 41.35 -83.00 -7.91
N VAL A 315 41.67 -81.83 -8.49
CA VAL A 315 42.89 -81.63 -9.28
C VAL A 315 44.14 -81.88 -8.44
N ALA A 316 44.19 -81.37 -7.20
CA ALA A 316 45.31 -81.61 -6.29
C ALA A 316 45.47 -83.11 -5.98
N ARG A 317 44.36 -83.82 -5.71
CA ARG A 317 44.37 -85.27 -5.49
C ARG A 317 44.86 -86.03 -6.72
N ASN A 318 44.41 -85.65 -7.92
CA ASN A 318 44.85 -86.27 -9.16
C ASN A 318 46.34 -86.01 -9.43
N ALA A 319 46.85 -84.82 -9.11
CA ALA A 319 48.27 -84.51 -9.20
C ALA A 319 49.11 -85.35 -8.22
N GLU A 320 48.64 -85.56 -6.99
CA GLU A 320 49.28 -86.46 -6.01
C GLU A 320 49.30 -87.90 -6.50
N LEU A 321 48.18 -88.42 -7.00
CA LEU A 321 48.10 -89.76 -7.59
C LEU A 321 49.06 -89.91 -8.78
N ALA A 322 49.15 -88.89 -9.65
CA ALA A 322 50.07 -88.89 -10.78
C ALA A 322 51.54 -88.88 -10.33
N ALA A 323 51.87 -88.13 -9.27
CA ALA A 323 53.21 -88.12 -8.68
C ALA A 323 53.58 -89.50 -8.12
N LEU A 324 52.67 -90.14 -7.36
CA LEU A 324 52.87 -91.51 -6.85
C LEU A 324 53.06 -92.53 -7.98
N ALA A 325 52.24 -92.47 -9.02
CA ALA A 325 52.38 -93.34 -10.18
C ALA A 325 53.70 -93.12 -10.93
N THR A 326 54.17 -91.86 -11.01
CA THR A 326 55.47 -91.53 -11.61
C THR A 326 56.63 -92.07 -10.75
N GLU A 327 56.52 -92.00 -9.43
CA GLU A 327 57.51 -92.57 -8.51
C GLU A 327 57.57 -94.10 -8.61
N GLU A 328 56.42 -94.77 -8.71
CA GLU A 328 56.34 -96.21 -8.96
C GLU A 328 56.99 -96.59 -10.31
N ALA A 329 56.66 -95.87 -11.39
CA ALA A 329 57.24 -96.10 -12.71
C ALA A 329 58.76 -95.90 -12.72
N ASN A 330 59.28 -94.92 -11.96
CA ASN A 330 60.72 -94.72 -11.78
C ASN A 330 61.36 -95.89 -11.02
N GLY A 331 60.70 -96.41 -9.97
CA GLY A 331 61.14 -97.61 -9.25
C GLY A 331 61.18 -98.87 -10.13
N GLN A 332 60.17 -99.06 -10.98
CA GLN A 332 60.15 -100.15 -11.96
C GLN A 332 61.26 -99.98 -13.00
N SER A 333 61.48 -98.77 -13.52
CA SER A 333 62.56 -98.47 -14.47
C SER A 333 63.95 -98.73 -13.87
N ALA A 334 64.17 -98.37 -12.60
CA ALA A 334 65.41 -98.67 -11.88
C ALA A 334 65.63 -100.19 -11.71
N THR A 335 64.55 -100.94 -11.47
CA THR A 335 64.60 -102.41 -11.44
C THR A 335 64.90 -103.00 -12.81
N GLY A 336 64.27 -102.50 -13.87
CA GLY A 336 64.57 -102.87 -15.25
C GLY A 336 66.04 -102.62 -15.61
N LYS A 337 66.59 -101.46 -15.24
CA LYS A 337 68.01 -101.15 -15.40
C LYS A 337 68.91 -102.19 -14.73
N ARG A 338 68.57 -102.61 -13.51
CA ARG A 338 69.31 -103.64 -12.77
C ARG A 338 69.33 -104.98 -13.50
N VAL A 339 68.17 -105.41 -14.04
CA VAL A 339 68.04 -106.65 -14.82
C VAL A 339 68.86 -106.57 -16.13
N VAL A 340 68.83 -105.43 -16.82
CA VAL A 340 69.65 -105.22 -18.02
C VAL A 340 71.14 -105.29 -17.67
N SER A 341 71.59 -104.64 -16.59
CA SER A 341 72.98 -104.74 -16.14
C SER A 341 73.39 -106.18 -15.80
N GLN A 342 72.54 -106.94 -15.12
CA GLN A 342 72.78 -108.38 -14.86
C GLN A 342 72.85 -109.20 -16.16
N THR A 343 72.04 -108.82 -17.16
CA THR A 343 72.05 -109.49 -18.46
C THR A 343 73.36 -109.21 -19.22
N ILE A 344 73.86 -107.97 -19.18
CA ILE A 344 75.17 -107.60 -19.75
C ILE A 344 76.29 -108.41 -19.08
N ASP A 345 76.32 -108.48 -17.75
CA ASP A 345 77.31 -109.26 -17.00
C ASP A 345 77.28 -110.76 -17.38
N ASN A 346 76.08 -111.32 -17.55
CA ASN A 346 75.93 -112.70 -18.04
C ASN A 346 76.40 -112.87 -19.49
N ILE A 347 76.21 -111.88 -20.37
CA ILE A 347 76.70 -111.89 -21.75
C ILE A 347 78.23 -111.81 -21.78
N GLU A 348 78.85 -110.96 -20.97
CA GLU A 348 80.31 -110.88 -20.83
C GLU A 348 80.90 -112.20 -20.33
N ARG A 349 80.28 -112.81 -19.32
CA ARG A 349 80.65 -114.16 -18.84
C ARG A 349 80.50 -115.21 -19.93
N LEU A 350 79.44 -115.14 -20.75
CA LEU A 350 79.23 -116.05 -21.87
C LEU A 350 80.30 -115.85 -22.95
N ALA A 351 80.61 -114.61 -23.32
CA ALA A 351 81.63 -114.26 -24.30
C ALA A 351 83.00 -114.80 -23.88
N SER A 352 83.39 -114.61 -22.60
CA SER A 352 84.62 -115.19 -22.04
C SER A 352 84.64 -116.73 -22.13
N LYS A 353 83.50 -117.38 -21.92
CA LYS A 353 83.38 -118.84 -22.07
C LYS A 353 83.49 -119.30 -23.51
N VAL A 354 82.96 -118.53 -24.46
CA VAL A 354 83.09 -118.78 -25.90
C VAL A 354 84.54 -118.60 -26.35
N GLU A 355 85.22 -117.56 -25.88
CA GLU A 355 86.65 -117.31 -26.17
C GLU A 355 87.54 -118.42 -25.61
N SER A 356 87.31 -118.84 -24.37
CA SER A 356 87.98 -120.01 -23.78
C SER A 356 87.71 -121.30 -24.58
N SER A 357 86.49 -121.47 -25.11
CA SER A 357 86.17 -122.61 -25.98
C SER A 357 86.90 -122.53 -27.33
N ALA A 358 87.07 -121.33 -27.89
CA ALA A 358 87.82 -121.09 -29.11
C ALA A 358 89.32 -121.39 -28.93
N GLU A 359 89.92 -120.99 -27.80
CA GLU A 359 91.30 -121.37 -27.44
C GLU A 359 91.48 -122.89 -27.36
N VAL A 360 90.52 -123.60 -26.77
CA VAL A 360 90.53 -125.08 -26.71
C VAL A 360 90.46 -125.68 -28.11
N ILE A 361 89.64 -125.14 -29.01
CA ILE A 361 89.55 -125.57 -30.41
C ILE A 361 90.87 -125.30 -31.16
N GLN A 362 91.47 -124.13 -30.97
CA GLN A 362 92.74 -123.77 -31.62
C GLN A 362 93.90 -124.63 -31.12
N LYS A 363 93.90 -124.99 -29.84
CA LYS A 363 94.85 -125.96 -29.29
C LYS A 363 94.65 -127.35 -29.91
N LEU A 364 93.41 -127.77 -30.10
CA LEU A 364 93.09 -129.04 -30.78
C LEU A 364 93.52 -129.03 -32.26
N GLU A 365 93.39 -127.90 -32.96
CA GLU A 365 93.91 -127.71 -34.31
C GLU A 365 95.44 -127.91 -34.35
N GLY A 366 96.18 -127.27 -33.43
CA GLY A 366 97.63 -127.45 -33.32
C GLY A 366 98.05 -128.87 -32.96
N ASP A 367 97.32 -129.54 -32.06
CA ASP A 367 97.55 -130.97 -31.76
C ASP A 367 97.30 -131.86 -32.99
N THR A 368 96.32 -131.49 -33.83
CA THR A 368 96.02 -132.19 -35.10
C THR A 368 97.11 -131.96 -36.15
N GLU A 369 97.65 -130.76 -36.25
CA GLU A 369 98.77 -130.43 -37.14
C GLU A 369 100.07 -131.15 -36.74
N ASN A 370 100.33 -131.26 -35.44
CA ASN A 370 101.42 -132.11 -34.91
C ASN A 370 101.24 -133.58 -35.31
N ILE A 371 100.00 -134.10 -35.34
CA ILE A 371 99.72 -135.45 -35.86
C ILE A 371 100.06 -135.54 -37.36
N VAL A 372 99.79 -134.51 -38.16
CA VAL A 372 100.18 -134.45 -39.58
C VAL A 372 101.70 -134.51 -39.75
N VAL A 373 102.44 -133.71 -38.97
CA VAL A 373 103.92 -133.76 -38.98
C VAL A 373 104.45 -135.14 -38.60
N VAL A 374 103.89 -135.76 -37.55
CA VAL A 374 104.28 -137.13 -37.14
C VAL A 374 103.99 -138.13 -38.26
N THR A 375 102.84 -138.02 -38.93
CA THR A 375 102.50 -138.91 -40.06
C THR A 375 103.37 -138.69 -41.30
N ASP A 376 103.82 -137.47 -41.58
CA ASP A 376 104.80 -137.20 -42.65
C ASP A 376 106.19 -137.74 -42.30
N VAL A 377 106.62 -137.65 -41.03
CA VAL A 377 107.85 -138.30 -40.56
C VAL A 377 107.76 -139.82 -40.71
N ILE A 378 106.61 -140.43 -40.38
CA ILE A 378 106.37 -141.86 -40.60
C ILE A 378 106.46 -142.22 -42.09
N LYS A 379 105.91 -141.38 -42.97
CA LYS A 379 106.02 -141.53 -44.44
C LYS A 379 107.47 -141.44 -44.93
N GLY A 380 108.23 -140.48 -44.41
CA GLY A 380 109.65 -140.32 -44.70
C GLY A 380 110.51 -141.51 -44.21
N ILE A 381 110.21 -142.05 -43.02
CA ILE A 381 110.87 -143.26 -42.49
C ILE A 381 110.53 -144.46 -43.38
N ALA A 382 109.29 -144.58 -43.86
CA ALA A 382 108.89 -145.67 -44.76
C ALA A 382 109.65 -145.61 -46.10
N GLU A 383 109.85 -144.43 -46.68
CA GLU A 383 110.64 -144.24 -47.91
C GLU A 383 112.14 -144.49 -47.71
N GLN A 384 112.73 -144.03 -46.61
CA GLN A 384 114.13 -144.33 -46.27
C GLN A 384 114.36 -145.83 -46.08
N THR A 385 113.40 -146.52 -45.44
CA THR A 385 113.48 -147.97 -45.23
C THR A 385 113.40 -148.73 -46.55
N ASN A 386 112.56 -148.28 -47.49
CA ASN A 386 112.44 -148.87 -48.82
C ASN A 386 113.72 -148.68 -49.67
N LEU A 387 114.37 -147.51 -49.58
CA LEU A 387 115.61 -147.21 -50.32
C LEU A 387 116.85 -147.94 -49.77
N LEU A 388 116.94 -148.14 -48.44
CA LEU A 388 118.01 -148.92 -47.82
C LEU A 388 117.97 -150.40 -48.23
N ALA A 389 116.79 -150.96 -48.40
CA ALA A 389 116.63 -152.36 -48.82
C ALA A 389 117.09 -152.60 -50.27
N LEU A 390 116.91 -151.62 -51.16
CA LEU A 390 117.20 -151.79 -52.59
C LEU A 390 118.70 -151.71 -52.93
N ASN A 391 119.45 -150.84 -52.24
CA ASN A 391 120.90 -150.66 -52.46
C ASN A 391 121.74 -151.84 -51.94
N ALA A 392 121.22 -152.63 -51.00
CA ALA A 392 121.91 -153.84 -50.54
C ALA A 392 121.84 -155.01 -51.54
N ALA A 393 120.93 -154.96 -52.52
CA ALA A 393 120.64 -156.11 -53.40
C ALA A 393 121.37 -156.12 -54.75
N SER A 394 122.07 -155.05 -55.16
CA SER A 394 122.51 -154.88 -56.56
C SER A 394 124.02 -154.61 -56.79
N GLY A 395 124.89 -154.88 -55.81
CA GLY A 395 126.35 -154.67 -55.92
C GLY A 395 127.25 -155.88 -55.63
N SER A 396 127.58 -156.66 -56.67
CA SER A 396 128.82 -157.46 -56.86
C SER A 396 128.96 -158.89 -56.28
N SER A 397 128.64 -159.86 -57.14
CA SER A 397 129.50 -161.00 -57.51
C SER A 397 130.36 -160.53 -58.70
N THR A 398 131.71 -160.57 -58.72
CA THR A 398 132.65 -161.59 -59.30
C THR A 398 134.07 -160.98 -59.14
N GLN A 399 135.13 -161.61 -58.60
CA GLN A 399 136.00 -162.70 -59.13
C GLN A 399 137.02 -163.19 -58.06
N LEU A 400 137.42 -164.49 -58.16
CA LEU A 400 138.42 -165.34 -57.45
C LEU A 400 139.90 -165.08 -57.92
N PRO A 401 141.00 -165.78 -57.48
CA PRO A 401 141.11 -167.07 -56.74
C PRO A 401 142.19 -167.19 -55.61
N GLN A 402 142.10 -168.32 -54.88
CA GLN A 402 142.88 -168.81 -53.71
C GLN A 402 142.69 -168.00 -52.41
#